data_AF-N8QHF9-F1
#
_entry.id   AF-N8QHF9-F1
#
_cell.length_a   1.000
_cell.length_b   1.000
_cell.length_c   1.000
_cell.angle_alpha   90.00
_cell.angle_beta   90.00
_cell.angle_gamma   90.00
#
_symmetry.space_group_name_H-M   'P 1'
#
loop_
_entity.id
_entity.type
_entity.pdbx_description
1 polymer ?
#
loop_
_entity_poly.entity_id
_entity_poly.type
_entity_poly.pdbx_seq_one_letter_code
_entity_poly.pdbx_strand_id
1 'polypeptide(L)' 'MTQVELAMSLKKPQSYVSKTETYERRLDIIELQDWLTVLDTDICSFLGNIK' A
#
# COMPACT_ATOMS: atom_id res chain seq x y z
N MET A 1 2.92 5.83 -10.30
CA MET A 1 3.41 6.29 -8.99
C MET A 1 4.65 5.49 -8.63
N THR A 2 5.70 6.13 -8.13
CA THR A 2 6.94 5.49 -7.64
C THR A 2 6.83 5.14 -6.15
N GLN A 3 7.75 4.29 -5.63
CA GLN A 3 7.81 3.97 -4.20
C GLN A 3 7.99 5.22 -3.32
N VAL A 4 8.77 6.20 -3.79
CA VAL A 4 9.00 7.47 -3.08
C VAL A 4 7.72 8.28 -3.02
N GLU A 5 7.00 8.40 -4.14
CA GLU A 5 5.73 9.13 -4.22
C GLU A 5 4.65 8.49 -3.33
N LEU A 6 4.51 7.15 -3.36
CA LEU A 6 3.57 6.42 -2.51
C LEU A 6 3.89 6.63 -1.02
N ALA A 7 5.17 6.54 -0.65
CA ALA A 7 5.60 6.76 0.73
C ALA A 7 5.32 8.20 1.21
N MET A 8 5.55 9.19 0.35
CA MET A 8 5.21 10.59 0.63
C MET A 8 3.72 10.79 0.87
N SER A 9 2.87 10.22 0.01
CA SER A 9 1.41 10.29 0.15
C SER A 9 0.92 9.60 1.42
N LEU A 10 1.52 8.47 1.80
CA LEU A 10 1.22 7.75 3.05
C LEU A 10 1.84 8.39 4.31
N LYS A 11 2.67 9.43 4.14
CA LYS A 11 3.46 10.05 5.22
C LYS A 11 4.34 9.03 5.96
N LYS A 12 4.95 8.11 5.20
CA LYS A 12 5.86 7.06 5.68
C LYS A 12 7.24 7.22 5.01
N PRO A 13 8.32 6.67 5.59
CA PRO A 13 9.61 6.61 4.89
C PRO A 13 9.52 5.69 3.67
N GLN A 14 10.30 5.93 2.60
CA GLN A 14 10.30 5.04 1.43
C GLN A 14 10.63 3.58 1.78
N SER A 15 11.47 3.35 2.80
CA SER A 15 11.79 2.02 3.31
C SER A 15 10.56 1.26 3.83
N TYR A 16 9.50 1.94 4.25
CA TYR A 16 8.23 1.31 4.62
C TYR A 16 7.56 0.63 3.41
N VAL A 17 7.53 1.31 2.26
CA VAL A 17 7.00 0.76 1.01
C VAL A 17 7.90 -0.35 0.49
N SER A 18 9.21 -0.11 0.43
CA SER A 18 10.18 -1.10 -0.04
C SER A 18 10.13 -2.40 0.77
N LYS A 19 10.08 -2.32 2.10
CA LYS A 19 9.99 -3.51 2.97
C LYS A 19 8.68 -4.28 2.84
N THR A 20 7.61 -3.58 2.49
CA THR A 20 6.31 -4.21 2.24
C THR A 20 6.33 -4.96 0.92
N GLU A 21 6.88 -4.36 -0.14
CA GLU A 21 6.98 -5.00 -1.47
C GLU A 21 7.96 -6.19 -1.49
N THR A 22 9.00 -6.18 -0.65
CA THR A 22 9.96 -7.28 -0.51
C THR A 22 9.56 -8.33 0.54
N TYR A 23 8.36 -8.23 1.12
CA TYR A 23 7.84 -9.12 2.17
C TYR A 23 8.64 -9.15 3.50
N GLU A 24 9.55 -8.20 3.72
CA GLU A 24 10.21 -8.01 5.02
C GLU A 24 9.23 -7.49 6.09
N ARG A 25 8.16 -6.83 5.66
CA ARG A 25 7.09 -6.33 6.52
C ARG A 25 5.73 -6.75 5.95
N ARG A 26 4.88 -7.29 6.82
CA ARG A 26 3.47 -7.56 6.49
C ARG A 26 2.65 -6.28 6.56
N LEU A 27 1.76 -6.10 5.60
CA LEU A 27 0.74 -5.07 5.59
C LEU A 27 -0.49 -5.58 6.34
N ASP A 28 -1.04 -4.82 7.28
CA ASP A 28 -2.36 -5.14 7.85
C ASP A 28 -3.50 -4.56 7.01
N ILE A 29 -4.75 -4.86 7.38
CA ILE A 29 -5.92 -4.46 6.59
C ILE A 29 -6.19 -2.95 6.61
N ILE A 30 -5.83 -2.25 7.68
CA ILE A 30 -5.99 -0.78 7.78
C ILE A 30 -4.93 -0.13 6.89
N GLU A 31 -3.70 -0.64 6.96
CA GLU A 31 -2.63 -0.18 6.08
C GLU A 31 -2.93 -0.47 4.61
N LEU A 32 -3.55 -1.60 4.28
CA LEU A 32 -4.04 -1.88 2.94
C LEU A 32 -5.04 -0.83 2.47
N GLN A 33 -6.02 -0.48 3.31
CA GLN A 33 -6.99 0.56 3.00
C GLN A 33 -6.31 1.90 2.71
N ASP A 34 -5.31 2.29 3.51
CA ASP A 34 -4.56 3.54 3.29
C ASP A 34 -3.82 3.52 1.94
N TRP A 35 -3.17 2.41 1.60
CA TRP A 35 -2.49 2.25 0.31
C TRP A 35 -3.46 2.36 -0.86
N LEU A 36 -4.58 1.65 -0.78
CA LEU A 36 -5.60 1.65 -1.83
C LEU A 36 -6.24 3.03 -1.99
N THR A 37 -6.47 3.76 -0.90
CA THR A 37 -6.99 5.13 -0.94
C THR A 37 -6.03 6.07 -1.68
N VAL A 38 -4.73 5.98 -1.41
CA VAL A 38 -3.70 6.76 -2.14
C VAL A 38 -3.61 6.36 -3.61
N LEU A 39 -3.84 5.08 -3.91
CA LEU A 39 -3.84 4.51 -5.25
C LEU A 39 -5.19 4.67 -5.99
N ASP A 40 -6.13 5.43 -5.42
CA ASP A 40 -7.47 5.65 -5.98
C ASP A 40 -8.20 4.32 -6.33
N THR A 41 -8.10 3.36 -5.41
CA THR A 41 -8.68 2.01 -5.56
C THR A 41 -9.57 1.67 -4.36
N ASP A 42 -10.72 1.07 -4.63
CA ASP A 42 -11.65 0.59 -3.60
C ASP A 42 -11.23 -0.81 -3.08
N ILE A 43 -11.36 -1.03 -1.76
CA ILE A 43 -10.94 -2.27 -1.11
C ILE A 43 -11.81 -3.47 -1.48
N CYS A 44 -13.13 -3.29 -1.65
CA CYS A 44 -14.02 -4.38 -2.05
C CYS A 44 -13.68 -4.86 -3.48
N SER A 45 -13.45 -3.90 -4.36
CA SER A 45 -13.04 -4.14 -5.75
C SER A 45 -11.67 -4.83 -5.81
N PHE A 46 -10.70 -4.38 -5.00
CA PHE A 46 -9.38 -5.02 -4.91
C PHE A 46 -9.48 -6.47 -4.42
N LEU A 47 -10.17 -6.71 -3.30
CA LEU A 47 -10.30 -8.04 -2.70
C LEU A 47 -11.09 -8.99 -3.61
N GLY A 48 -12.09 -8.51 -4.35
CA GLY A 48 -12.83 -9.32 -5.33
C GLY A 48 -12.00 -9.83 -6.50
N ASN A 49 -10.82 -9.24 -6.75
CA ASN A 49 -9.88 -9.66 -7.78
C ASN A 49 -8.78 -10.60 -7.28
N ILE A 50 -8.68 -10.82 -5.96
CA ILE A 50 -7.72 -11.77 -5.39
C ILE A 50 -8.29 -13.19 -5.58
N LYS A 51 -7.60 -14.02 -6.37
CA LYS A 51 -7.91 -15.43 -6.59
C LYS A 51 -7.02 -16.34 -5.74
#